data_AF-A0AA43LG49-F1
#
_entry.id   AF-A0AA43LG49-F1
#
_cell.length_a   1.000
_cell.length_b   1.000
_cell.length_c   1.000
_cell.angle_alpha   90.00
_cell.angle_beta   90.00
_cell.angle_gamma   90.00
#
_symmetry.space_group_name_H-M   'P 1'
#
loop_
_entity.id
_entity.type
_entity.pdbx_description
1 polymer ?
#
loop_
_entity_poly.entity_id
_entity_poly.type
_entity_poly.pdbx_seq_one_letter_code
_entity_poly.pdbx_strand_id
1 'polypeptide(L)'
;MMEFLQNLVDGSNFPLLTAFLLGLMTAISPCPLATNITATAYLSKDIGDKRRVMFNGVFYTLGRMFTYTALGLIFYFGASQFQVAKLLQNVGGMWLGIALVIIGIFMLDIIKLNDYGLEIHRLDYE
;
A
#
# COMPACT_ATOMS: atom_id res chain seq x y z
N MET A 1 -7.01 -17.92 -18.27
CA MET A 1 -5.68 -17.77 -17.61
C MET A 1 -5.63 -18.48 -16.25
N MET A 2 -6.62 -18.27 -15.37
CA MET A 2 -6.74 -19.02 -14.09
C MET A 2 -6.80 -20.55 -14.27
N GLU A 3 -7.52 -21.06 -15.27
CA GLU A 3 -7.57 -22.52 -15.56
C GLU A 3 -6.25 -23.11 -16.06
N PHE A 4 -5.39 -22.28 -16.68
CA PHE A 4 -4.07 -22.70 -17.15
C PHE A 4 -3.08 -22.80 -15.98
N LEU A 5 -3.20 -21.91 -14.98
CA LEU A 5 -2.43 -22.04 -13.75
C LEU A 5 -2.92 -23.19 -12.87
N GLN A 6 -4.23 -23.49 -12.81
CA GLN A 6 -4.73 -24.62 -12.03
C GLN A 6 -4.24 -25.97 -12.57
N ASN A 7 -4.23 -26.17 -13.90
CA ASN A 7 -3.68 -27.39 -14.52
C ASN A 7 -2.15 -27.55 -14.33
N LEU A 8 -1.39 -26.45 -14.27
CA LEU A 8 0.06 -26.51 -13.98
C LEU A 8 0.36 -26.73 -12.49
N VAL A 9 -0.52 -26.28 -11.60
CA VAL A 9 -0.43 -26.47 -10.14
C VAL A 9 -0.79 -27.91 -9.74
N ASP A 10 -1.78 -28.52 -10.39
CA ASP A 10 -2.17 -29.91 -10.13
C ASP A 10 -1.16 -30.94 -10.70
N GLY A 11 -0.34 -30.52 -11.69
CA GLY A 11 0.66 -31.38 -12.35
C GLY A 11 2.12 -31.17 -11.92
N SER A 12 2.49 -30.04 -11.31
CA SER A 12 3.90 -29.73 -11.02
C SER A 12 4.10 -29.25 -9.58
N ASN A 13 4.88 -30.05 -8.85
CA ASN A 13 5.22 -30.00 -7.42
C ASN A 13 6.07 -28.76 -7.00
N PHE A 14 5.82 -27.55 -7.51
CA PHE A 14 6.58 -26.35 -7.11
C PHE A 14 5.72 -25.21 -6.52
N PRO A 15 4.97 -25.45 -5.42
CA PRO A 15 4.27 -24.40 -4.68
C PRO A 15 5.22 -23.32 -4.14
N LEU A 16 6.51 -23.64 -3.99
CA LEU A 16 7.56 -22.67 -3.64
C LEU A 16 7.81 -21.64 -4.75
N LEU A 17 7.81 -22.05 -6.02
CA LEU A 17 8.08 -21.16 -7.14
C LEU A 17 6.89 -20.22 -7.39
N THR A 18 5.66 -20.71 -7.25
CA THR A 18 4.45 -19.88 -7.40
C THR A 18 4.34 -18.86 -6.28
N ALA A 19 4.57 -19.25 -5.02
CA ALA A 19 4.60 -18.32 -3.90
C ALA A 19 5.67 -17.24 -4.05
N PHE A 20 6.86 -17.61 -4.54
CA PHE A 20 7.95 -16.67 -4.82
C PHE A 20 7.57 -15.65 -5.90
N LEU A 21 6.99 -16.10 -7.01
CA LEU A 21 6.55 -15.22 -8.10
C LEU A 21 5.40 -14.30 -7.68
N LEU A 22 4.43 -14.78 -6.90
CA LEU A 22 3.37 -13.94 -6.31
C LEU A 22 3.94 -12.88 -5.36
N GLY A 23 4.95 -13.24 -4.57
CA GLY A 23 5.67 -12.29 -3.71
C GLY A 23 6.35 -11.18 -4.50
N LEU A 24 7.04 -11.54 -5.59
CA LEU A 24 7.71 -10.58 -6.48
C LEU A 24 6.73 -9.59 -7.12
N MET A 25 5.60 -10.09 -7.64
CA MET A 25 4.52 -9.28 -8.20
C MET A 25 3.95 -8.28 -7.17
N THR A 26 3.78 -8.73 -5.93
CA THR A 26 3.27 -7.88 -4.85
C THR A 26 4.28 -6.80 -4.45
N ALA A 27 5.58 -7.13 -4.42
CA ALA A 27 6.63 -6.18 -4.06
C ALA A 27 6.78 -5.03 -5.08
N ILE A 28 6.61 -5.32 -6.37
CA ILE A 28 6.75 -4.34 -7.48
C ILE A 28 5.47 -3.52 -7.67
N SER A 29 4.35 -3.91 -7.04
CA SER A 29 3.08 -3.21 -7.18
C SER A 29 3.19 -1.73 -6.73
N PRO A 30 2.60 -0.77 -7.47
CA PRO A 30 2.82 0.65 -7.24
C PRO A 30 2.32 1.13 -5.86
N CYS A 31 1.28 0.51 -5.30
CA CYS A 31 0.73 0.85 -3.98
C CYS A 31 1.70 0.55 -2.81
N PRO A 32 2.18 -0.71 -2.63
CA PRO A 32 3.15 -1.00 -1.58
C PRO A 32 4.51 -0.32 -1.81
N LEU A 33 4.91 -0.13 -3.08
CA LEU A 33 6.14 0.55 -3.45
C LEU A 33 6.10 2.04 -3.07
N ALA A 34 5.06 2.77 -3.47
CA ALA A 34 4.90 4.20 -3.16
C ALA A 34 4.90 4.44 -1.65
N THR A 35 4.13 3.63 -0.91
CA THR A 35 4.05 3.74 0.56
C THR A 35 5.39 3.48 1.25
N ASN A 36 6.18 2.51 0.76
CA ASN A 36 7.52 2.25 1.28
C ASN A 36 8.46 3.44 1.03
N ILE A 37 8.42 4.04 -0.16
CA ILE A 37 9.24 5.22 -0.52
C ILE A 37 8.86 6.42 0.38
N THR A 38 7.57 6.70 0.56
CA THR A 38 7.09 7.77 1.45
C THR A 38 7.53 7.54 2.89
N ALA A 39 7.46 6.30 3.40
CA ALA A 39 7.93 5.96 4.74
C ALA A 39 9.43 6.20 4.91
N THR A 40 10.25 5.82 3.91
CA THR A 40 11.70 6.09 3.93
C THR A 40 12.01 7.58 3.86
N ALA A 41 11.28 8.36 3.05
CA ALA A 41 11.43 9.81 2.97
C ALA A 41 11.05 10.52 4.29
N TYR A 42 10.03 9.99 4.98
CA TYR A 42 9.64 10.50 6.30
C TYR A 42 10.67 10.12 7.38
N LEU A 43 11.23 8.91 7.34
CA LEU A 43 12.26 8.48 8.29
C LEU A 43 13.62 9.17 8.08
N SER A 44 13.98 9.50 6.83
CA SER A 44 15.23 10.21 6.52
C SER A 44 15.23 11.65 7.02
N LYS A 45 14.05 12.18 7.37
CA LYS A 45 13.84 13.54 7.87
C LYS A 45 14.40 13.76 9.28
N ASP A 46 14.40 12.71 10.11
CA ASP A 46 14.76 12.75 11.54
C ASP A 46 16.06 11.97 11.84
N ILE A 47 17.00 11.94 10.88
CA ILE A 47 18.30 11.23 11.03
C ILE A 47 19.11 11.68 12.26
N GLY A 48 18.84 12.87 12.80
CA GLY A 48 19.48 13.41 14.01
C GLY A 48 19.15 12.66 15.31
N ASP A 49 18.00 11.97 15.41
CA ASP A 49 17.60 11.23 16.62
C ASP A 49 17.22 9.77 16.29
N LYS A 50 18.18 8.87 16.48
CA LYS A 50 18.02 7.42 16.24
C LYS A 50 16.81 6.81 16.96
N ARG A 51 16.40 7.33 18.12
CA ARG A 51 15.25 6.78 18.87
C ARG A 51 13.93 7.08 18.17
N ARG A 52 13.77 8.27 17.60
CA ARG A 52 12.56 8.65 16.84
C ARG A 52 12.43 7.85 15.55
N VAL A 53 13.53 7.69 14.82
CA VAL A 53 13.59 6.87 13.59
C VAL A 53 13.15 5.43 13.88
N MET A 54 13.67 4.82 14.95
CA MET A 54 13.30 3.45 15.34
C MET A 54 11.83 3.35 15.78
N PHE A 55 11.32 4.31 16.55
CA PHE A 55 9.93 4.30 17.02
C PHE A 55 8.94 4.46 15.85
N ASN A 56 9.19 5.40 14.93
CA ASN A 56 8.36 5.61 13.75
C ASN A 56 8.39 4.40 12.81
N GLY A 57 9.55 3.75 12.65
CA GLY A 57 9.68 2.50 11.89
C GLY A 57 8.87 1.35 12.48
N VAL A 58 8.91 1.17 13.80
CA VAL A 58 8.11 0.15 14.51
C VAL A 58 6.62 0.44 14.40
N PHE A 59 6.20 1.70 14.51
CA PHE A 59 4.80 2.06 14.37
C PHE A 59 4.27 1.80 12.95
N TYR A 60 5.10 2.06 11.93
CA TYR A 60 4.76 1.75 10.54
C TYR A 60 4.58 0.24 10.29
N THR A 61 5.50 -0.59 10.80
CA THR A 61 5.41 -2.05 10.63
C THR A 61 4.24 -2.63 11.42
N LEU A 62 3.99 -2.17 12.64
CA LEU A 62 2.82 -2.54 13.43
C LEU A 62 1.52 -2.14 12.74
N GLY A 63 1.46 -0.93 12.15
CA GLY A 63 0.32 -0.48 11.38
C GLY A 63 0.03 -1.38 10.18
N ARG A 64 1.07 -1.73 9.39
CA ARG A 64 0.93 -2.66 8.26
C ARG A 64 0.50 -4.07 8.70
N MET A 65 1.08 -4.57 9.79
CA MET A 65 0.70 -5.88 10.33
C MET A 65 -0.76 -5.88 10.78
N PHE A 66 -1.17 -4.89 11.56
CA PHE A 66 -2.53 -4.77 12.06
C PHE A 66 -3.57 -4.63 10.93
N THR A 67 -3.31 -3.76 9.96
CA THR A 67 -4.21 -3.54 8.82
C THR A 67 -4.35 -4.77 7.94
N TYR A 68 -3.26 -5.49 7.62
CA TYR A 68 -3.34 -6.72 6.84
C TYR A 68 -3.99 -7.87 7.60
N THR A 69 -3.72 -8.01 8.91
CA THR A 69 -4.40 -9.01 9.75
C THR A 69 -5.90 -8.71 9.88
N ALA A 70 -6.27 -7.45 10.07
CA ALA A 70 -7.67 -7.03 10.15
C ALA A 70 -8.41 -7.30 8.83
N LEU A 71 -7.82 -6.95 7.68
CA LEU A 71 -8.38 -7.29 6.37
C LEU A 71 -8.53 -8.81 6.20
N GLY A 72 -7.53 -9.59 6.60
CA GLY A 72 -7.60 -11.05 6.59
C GLY A 72 -8.74 -11.61 7.44
N LEU A 73 -8.95 -11.06 8.65
CA LEU A 73 -10.06 -11.45 9.52
C LEU A 73 -11.41 -11.11 8.91
N ILE A 74 -11.56 -9.91 8.34
CA ILE A 74 -12.78 -9.47 7.68
C ILE A 74 -13.13 -10.41 6.53
N PHE A 75 -12.14 -10.80 5.71
CA PHE A 75 -12.34 -11.77 4.63
C PHE A 75 -12.60 -13.19 5.12
N TYR A 76 -12.08 -13.58 6.29
CA TYR A 76 -12.31 -14.90 6.88
C TYR A 76 -13.74 -15.04 7.43
N PHE A 77 -14.27 -14.00 8.10
CA PHE A 77 -15.63 -14.00 8.63
C PHE A 77 -16.70 -13.61 7.60
N GLY A 78 -16.33 -12.89 6.54
CA GLY A 78 -17.24 -12.52 5.45
C GLY A 78 -17.61 -13.74 4.60
N ALA A 79 -18.84 -14.24 4.78
CA ALA A 79 -19.43 -15.24 3.89
C ALA A 79 -19.25 -14.80 2.42
N SER A 80 -18.79 -15.76 1.60
CA SER A 80 -18.46 -15.63 0.17
C SER A 80 -17.48 -14.48 -0.18
N GLN A 81 -16.18 -14.74 -0.03
CA GLN A 81 -15.05 -13.91 -0.52
C GLN A 81 -15.28 -13.34 -1.93
N PHE A 82 -16.00 -14.10 -2.78
CA PHE A 82 -16.32 -13.73 -4.15
C PHE A 82 -17.38 -12.61 -4.28
N GLN A 83 -18.39 -12.57 -3.40
CA GLN A 83 -19.39 -11.49 -3.38
C GLN A 83 -18.85 -10.23 -2.71
N VAL A 84 -18.03 -10.38 -1.66
CA VAL A 84 -17.36 -9.23 -1.02
C VAL A 84 -16.38 -8.57 -1.99
N ALA A 85 -15.58 -9.35 -2.73
CA ALA A 85 -14.68 -8.83 -3.75
C ALA A 85 -15.44 -8.10 -4.87
N LYS A 86 -16.56 -8.66 -5.35
CA LYS A 86 -17.41 -7.99 -6.35
C LYS A 86 -18.09 -6.73 -5.82
N LEU A 87 -18.55 -6.71 -4.56
CA LEU A 87 -19.13 -5.52 -3.94
C LEU A 87 -18.09 -4.42 -3.77
N LEU A 88 -16.88 -4.75 -3.31
CA LEU A 88 -15.77 -3.80 -3.21
C LEU A 88 -15.32 -3.28 -4.58
N GLN A 89 -15.35 -4.10 -5.64
CA GLN A 89 -15.03 -3.64 -7.00
C GLN A 89 -16.15 -2.78 -7.61
N ASN A 90 -17.42 -3.11 -7.39
CA ASN A 90 -18.54 -2.32 -7.92
C ASN A 90 -18.71 -0.99 -7.18
N VAL A 91 -18.68 -1.00 -5.85
CA VAL A 91 -18.71 0.23 -5.05
C VAL A 91 -17.38 0.97 -5.19
N GLY A 92 -16.26 0.26 -5.17
CA GLY A 92 -14.94 0.88 -5.27
C GLY A 92 -14.59 1.40 -6.65
N GLY A 93 -15.13 0.88 -7.76
CA GLY A 93 -14.71 1.27 -9.10
C GLY A 93 -14.84 2.78 -9.38
N MET A 94 -15.99 3.36 -9.04
CA MET A 94 -16.22 4.81 -9.20
C MET A 94 -15.56 5.61 -8.07
N TRP A 95 -15.68 5.16 -6.83
CA TRP A 95 -15.16 5.88 -5.66
C TRP A 95 -13.62 5.90 -5.60
N LEU A 96 -12.95 4.80 -5.96
CA LEU A 96 -11.48 4.75 -6.11
C LEU A 96 -11.02 5.67 -7.23
N GLY A 97 -11.74 5.72 -8.36
CA GLY A 97 -11.40 6.62 -9.46
C GLY A 97 -11.41 8.09 -9.02
N ILE A 98 -12.50 8.52 -8.35
CA ILE A 98 -12.62 9.89 -7.81
C ILE A 98 -11.54 10.16 -6.76
N ALA A 99 -11.30 9.21 -5.85
CA ALA A 99 -10.26 9.35 -4.83
C ALA A 99 -8.86 9.46 -5.45
N LEU A 100 -8.54 8.67 -6.48
CA LEU A 100 -7.25 8.75 -7.18
C LEU A 100 -7.06 10.10 -7.89
N VAL A 101 -8.12 10.66 -8.48
CA VAL A 101 -8.04 11.99 -9.10
C VAL A 101 -7.79 13.06 -8.04
N ILE A 102 -8.49 13.02 -6.90
CA ILE A 102 -8.30 13.99 -5.81
C ILE A 102 -6.88 13.88 -5.22
N ILE A 103 -6.42 12.67 -4.91
CA ILE A 103 -5.07 12.42 -4.38
C ILE A 103 -4.02 12.80 -5.42
N GLY A 104 -4.24 12.50 -6.70
CA GLY A 104 -3.34 12.87 -7.79
C GLY A 104 -3.19 14.38 -7.93
N ILE A 105 -4.29 15.15 -7.86
CA ILE A 105 -4.27 16.62 -7.85
C ILE A 105 -3.51 17.14 -6.62
N PHE A 106 -3.76 16.55 -5.44
CA PHE A 106 -3.05 16.92 -4.21
C PHE A 106 -1.55 16.65 -4.30
N MET A 107 -1.15 15.53 -4.91
CA MET A 107 0.26 15.15 -5.06
C MET A 107 0.98 15.93 -6.17
N LEU A 108 0.27 16.42 -7.19
CA LEU A 108 0.84 17.20 -8.30
C LEU A 108 1.16 18.65 -7.90
N ASP A 109 0.74 19.09 -6.70
CA ASP A 109 1.04 20.42 -6.13
C ASP A 109 0.77 21.58 -7.13
N ILE A 110 -0.22 21.40 -8.02
CA ILE A 110 -0.50 22.33 -9.12
C ILE A 110 -1.14 23.63 -8.60
N ILE A 111 -1.70 23.57 -7.39
CA ILE A 111 -2.19 24.73 -6.65
C ILE A 111 -1.07 25.09 -5.68
N LYS A 112 -0.18 26.00 -6.08
CA LYS A 112 0.72 26.67 -5.14
C LYS A 112 -0.14 27.30 -4.04
N LEU A 113 -0.27 26.63 -2.89
CA LEU A 113 -0.72 27.24 -1.64
C LEU A 113 0.40 28.15 -1.12
N ASN A 114 0.83 29.10 -1.94
CA ASN A 114 1.80 30.12 -1.59
C ASN A 114 1.19 31.17 -0.63
N ASP A 115 -0.14 31.25 -0.55
CA ASP A 115 -0.83 32.36 0.13
C ASP A 115 -1.51 31.97 1.45
N TYR A 116 -1.54 30.70 1.84
CA TYR A 116 -1.97 30.29 3.17
C TYR A 116 -0.77 29.76 3.94
N GLY A 117 -0.20 30.62 4.78
CA GLY A 117 0.97 30.41 5.64
C GLY A 117 0.86 29.20 6.57
N LEU A 118 0.90 28.02 5.99
CA LEU A 118 1.34 26.81 6.64
C LEU A 118 2.86 26.76 6.46
N GLU A 119 3.56 27.25 7.47
CA GLU A 119 4.92 26.81 7.80
C GLU A 119 4.90 25.29 8.00
N ILE A 120 4.74 24.52 6.94
CA ILE A 120 5.27 23.16 6.90
C ILE A 120 6.75 23.37 6.72
N HIS A 121 7.41 23.54 7.88
CA HIS A 121 8.83 23.45 8.14
C HIS A 121 9.56 22.89 6.91
N ARG A 122 9.92 23.84 6.05
CA ARG A 122 10.88 23.71 4.96
C ARG A 122 12.10 23.14 5.65
N LEU A 123 12.29 21.83 5.52
CA LEU A 123 13.57 21.25 5.82
C LEU A 123 14.43 21.57 4.62
N ASP A 124 15.21 22.61 4.83
CA ASP A 124 16.45 22.88 4.14
C ASP A 124 17.16 21.55 3.82
N TYR A 125 17.10 21.18 2.55
CA TYR A 125 18.00 20.23 1.93
C TYR A 125 19.08 21.07 1.25
N GLU A 126 20.11 21.42 2.03
CA GLU A 126 21.50 21.43 1.55
C GLU A 126 22.16 20.11 1.95
#